data_AF-A0A531CED9-F1
#
_entry.id   AF-A0A531CED9-F1
#
_cell.length_a   1.000
_cell.length_b   1.000
_cell.length_c   1.000
_cell.angle_alpha   90.00
_cell.angle_beta   90.00
_cell.angle_gamma   90.00
#
_symmetry.space_group_name_H-M   'P 1'
#
loop_
_entity.id
_entity.type
_entity.pdbx_description
1 polymer ?
#
loop_
_entity_poly.entity_id
_entity_poly.type
_entity_poly.pdbx_seq_one_letter_code
_entity_poly.pdbx_strand_id
1 'polypeptide(L)'
;MLANPFIEEAEAWALPPDNGSIIRWRGLWEALLRDMAAEVEIGLIAARFHRTLIAVVSRTTRRLARENEVNTIALSGGVFQNRLMLEGVFSELSAAGFEVLAHTEVPANDGGLALGQAMIGLAALG
;
A
#
# COMPACT_ATOMS: atom_id res chain seq x y z
N MET A 1 -15.74 -7.13 5.19
CA MET A 1 -14.80 -7.48 4.11
C MET A 1 -14.32 -8.90 4.34
N LEU A 2 -14.20 -9.73 3.29
CA LEU A 2 -13.87 -11.16 3.40
C LEU A 2 -12.55 -11.44 4.12
N ALA A 3 -11.58 -10.54 4.01
CA ALA A 3 -10.26 -10.68 4.62
C ALA A 3 -10.25 -10.51 6.15
N ASN A 4 -11.18 -9.73 6.73
CA ASN A 4 -11.08 -9.26 8.12
C ASN A 4 -10.85 -10.38 9.16
N PRO A 5 -11.53 -11.53 9.11
CA PRO A 5 -11.33 -12.60 10.10
C PRO A 5 -9.93 -13.23 10.03
N PHE A 6 -9.22 -13.08 8.92
CA PHE A 6 -7.98 -13.80 8.62
C PHE A 6 -6.75 -12.89 8.60
N ILE A 7 -6.91 -11.57 8.81
CA ILE A 7 -5.81 -10.62 8.66
C ILE A 7 -4.68 -10.85 9.66
N GLU A 8 -4.97 -11.27 10.89
CA GLU A 8 -3.95 -11.54 11.91
C GLU A 8 -3.16 -12.82 11.62
N GLU A 9 -3.80 -13.82 11.03
CA GLU A 9 -3.20 -15.14 10.74
C GLU A 9 -2.52 -15.18 9.36
N ALA A 10 -2.93 -14.32 8.44
CA ALA A 10 -2.42 -14.33 7.08
C ALA A 10 -1.01 -13.73 6.98
N GLU A 11 -0.09 -14.51 6.44
CA GLU A 11 1.21 -14.02 6.02
C GLU A 11 1.20 -13.57 4.55
N ALA A 12 1.98 -12.54 4.23
CA ALA A 12 2.20 -12.14 2.85
C ALA A 12 2.88 -13.29 2.07
N TRP A 13 2.52 -13.47 0.80
CA TRP A 13 3.28 -14.38 -0.06
C TRP A 13 4.69 -13.83 -0.25
N ALA A 14 5.68 -14.70 -0.15
CA ALA A 14 7.07 -14.36 -0.40
C ALA A 14 7.28 -14.06 -1.90
N LEU A 15 7.22 -12.79 -2.27
CA LEU A 15 7.55 -12.34 -3.61
C LEU A 15 9.05 -12.05 -3.71
N PRO A 16 9.70 -12.41 -4.84
CA PRO A 16 11.09 -12.06 -5.08
C PRO A 16 11.31 -10.56 -4.85
N PRO A 17 12.47 -10.16 -4.30
CA PRO A 17 12.80 -8.76 -4.16
C PRO A 17 12.79 -8.09 -5.54
N ASP A 18 12.16 -6.92 -5.62
CA ASP A 18 12.21 -6.08 -6.80
C ASP A 18 13.21 -4.95 -6.54
N ASN A 19 14.35 -5.02 -7.22
CA ASN A 19 15.42 -4.04 -7.08
C ASN A 19 15.24 -2.86 -8.06
N GLY A 20 14.19 -2.88 -8.89
CA GLY A 20 13.87 -1.82 -9.83
C GLY A 20 12.79 -0.86 -9.35
N SER A 21 12.49 0.15 -10.16
CA SER A 21 11.35 1.05 -9.98
C SER A 21 10.01 0.46 -10.43
N ILE A 22 10.02 -0.75 -11.00
CA ILE A 22 8.85 -1.42 -11.57
C ILE A 22 8.54 -2.64 -10.72
N ILE A 23 7.38 -2.70 -10.07
CA ILE A 23 6.94 -3.88 -9.32
C ILE A 23 6.37 -4.95 -10.26
N ARG A 24 6.93 -6.17 -10.21
CA ARG A 24 6.42 -7.32 -10.98
C ARG A 24 5.40 -8.17 -10.21
N TRP A 25 4.14 -8.08 -10.60
CA TRP A 25 3.02 -8.79 -9.94
C TRP A 25 2.82 -10.26 -10.36
N ARG A 26 3.65 -10.79 -11.27
CA ARG A 26 3.52 -12.19 -11.73
C ARG A 26 3.52 -13.18 -10.55
N GLY A 27 4.46 -13.02 -9.61
CA GLY A 27 4.55 -13.92 -8.45
C GLY A 27 3.32 -13.87 -7.54
N LEU A 28 2.68 -12.71 -7.43
CA LEU A 28 1.42 -12.57 -6.68
C LEU A 28 0.31 -13.39 -7.35
N TRP A 29 0.17 -13.28 -8.67
CA TRP A 29 -0.86 -14.01 -9.41
C TRP A 29 -0.62 -15.51 -9.38
N GLU A 30 0.63 -15.94 -9.56
CA GLU A 30 0.98 -17.36 -9.47
C GLU A 30 0.70 -17.93 -8.08
N ALA A 31 0.97 -17.17 -7.01
CA ALA A 31 0.65 -17.59 -5.64
C ALA A 31 -0.85 -17.66 -5.37
N LEU A 32 -1.59 -16.63 -5.79
CA LEU A 32 -3.04 -16.58 -5.65
C LEU A 32 -3.71 -17.74 -6.39
N LEU A 33 -3.31 -18.01 -7.64
CA LEU A 33 -3.86 -19.11 -8.45
C LEU A 33 -3.51 -20.48 -7.86
N ARG A 34 -2.32 -20.65 -7.26
CA ARG A 34 -1.97 -21.87 -6.52
C ARG A 34 -2.87 -22.08 -5.32
N ASP A 35 -3.10 -21.03 -4.51
CA ASP A 35 -3.97 -21.12 -3.33
C ASP A 35 -5.42 -21.42 -3.73
N MET A 36 -5.91 -20.82 -4.83
CA MET A 36 -7.23 -21.16 -5.40
C MET A 36 -7.31 -22.62 -5.87
N ALA A 37 -6.28 -23.11 -6.57
CA ALA A 37 -6.24 -24.50 -7.05
C ALA A 37 -6.12 -25.52 -5.90
N ALA A 38 -5.57 -25.10 -4.77
CA ALA A 38 -5.48 -25.87 -3.53
C ALA A 38 -6.73 -25.73 -2.64
N GLU A 39 -7.79 -25.07 -3.12
CA GLU A 39 -9.04 -24.84 -2.40
C GLU A 39 -8.86 -24.17 -1.03
N VAL A 40 -7.85 -23.28 -0.92
CA VAL A 40 -7.65 -22.46 0.27
C VAL A 40 -8.86 -21.56 0.49
N GLU A 41 -9.23 -21.36 1.76
CA GLU A 41 -10.37 -20.53 2.14
C GLU A 41 -10.23 -19.10 1.58
N ILE A 42 -11.31 -18.59 0.98
CA ILE A 42 -11.27 -17.36 0.17
C ILE A 42 -10.93 -16.12 1.00
N GLY A 43 -11.36 -16.07 2.26
CA GLY A 43 -11.01 -15.02 3.21
C GLY A 43 -9.52 -14.97 3.50
N LEU A 44 -8.88 -16.13 3.68
CA LEU A 44 -7.44 -16.27 3.84
C LEU A 44 -6.69 -15.82 2.58
N ILE A 45 -7.14 -16.23 1.38
CA ILE A 45 -6.55 -15.74 0.12
C ILE A 45 -6.65 -14.21 0.03
N ALA A 46 -7.80 -13.64 0.37
CA ALA A 46 -8.02 -12.20 0.36
C ALA A 46 -7.12 -11.49 1.39
N ALA A 47 -6.91 -12.06 2.58
CA ALA A 47 -6.03 -11.51 3.60
C ALA A 47 -4.56 -11.56 3.17
N ARG A 48 -4.10 -12.69 2.63
CA ARG A 48 -2.74 -12.83 2.06
C ARG A 48 -2.49 -11.84 0.92
N PHE A 49 -3.49 -11.60 0.08
CA PHE A 49 -3.42 -10.58 -0.97
C PHE A 49 -3.19 -9.18 -0.40
N HIS A 50 -3.98 -8.76 0.60
CA HIS A 50 -3.79 -7.44 1.24
C HIS A 50 -2.42 -7.34 1.91
N ARG A 51 -2.01 -8.34 2.68
CA ARG A 51 -0.70 -8.40 3.33
C ARG A 51 0.45 -8.30 2.33
N THR A 52 0.32 -8.98 1.19
CA THR A 52 1.33 -8.94 0.12
C THR A 52 1.42 -7.56 -0.51
N LEU A 53 0.29 -6.91 -0.81
CA LEU A 53 0.29 -5.53 -1.31
C LEU A 53 0.92 -4.56 -0.31
N ILE A 54 0.52 -4.64 0.96
CA ILE A 54 1.05 -3.79 2.05
C ILE A 54 2.58 -3.95 2.14
N ALA A 55 3.08 -5.19 2.19
CA ALA A 55 4.50 -5.45 2.32
C ALA A 55 5.30 -4.95 1.11
N VAL A 56 4.80 -5.16 -0.11
CA VAL A 56 5.46 -4.73 -1.35
C VAL A 56 5.49 -3.22 -1.47
N VAL A 57 4.35 -2.55 -1.24
CA VAL A 57 4.26 -1.08 -1.28
C VAL A 57 5.17 -0.47 -0.21
N SER A 58 5.07 -0.91 1.04
CA SER A 58 5.87 -0.37 2.14
C SER A 58 7.37 -0.61 1.93
N ARG A 59 7.79 -1.80 1.49
CA ARG A 59 9.19 -2.08 1.14
C ARG A 59 9.71 -1.15 0.05
N THR A 60 8.93 -0.95 -1.02
CA THR A 60 9.32 -0.12 -2.17
C THR A 60 9.42 1.35 -1.77
N THR A 61 8.42 1.86 -1.05
CA THR A 61 8.39 3.23 -0.55
C THR A 61 9.55 3.51 0.40
N ARG A 62 9.85 2.60 1.34
CA ARG A 62 11.01 2.75 2.25
C ARG A 62 12.33 2.82 1.50
N ARG A 63 12.51 1.98 0.47
CA ARG A 63 13.72 1.98 -0.35
C ARG A 63 13.88 3.33 -1.06
N LEU A 64 12.84 3.78 -1.77
CA LEU A 64 12.86 5.05 -2.50
C LEU A 64 13.05 6.26 -1.57
N ALA A 65 12.37 6.27 -0.41
CA ALA A 65 12.52 7.34 0.56
C ALA A 65 13.95 7.45 1.08
N ARG A 66 14.60 6.31 1.38
CA ARG A 66 16.01 6.28 1.80
C ARG A 66 16.98 6.71 0.70
N GLU A 67 16.76 6.25 -0.53
CA GLU A 67 17.59 6.62 -1.69
C GLU A 67 17.52 8.13 -2.01
N ASN A 68 16.41 8.78 -1.66
CA ASN A 68 16.18 10.20 -1.93
C ASN A 68 16.24 11.08 -0.66
N GLU A 69 16.68 10.53 0.48
CA GLU A 69 16.79 11.24 1.76
C GLU A 69 15.48 11.93 2.21
N VAL A 70 14.34 11.31 1.92
CA VAL A 70 13.00 11.79 2.30
C VAL A 70 12.54 11.11 3.59
N ASN A 71 12.13 11.90 4.59
CA ASN A 71 11.65 11.40 5.88
C ASN A 71 10.12 11.43 6.05
N THR A 72 9.41 12.20 5.21
CA THR A 72 7.96 12.37 5.29
C THR A 72 7.28 11.77 4.07
N ILE A 73 6.27 10.91 4.28
CA ILE A 73 5.56 10.17 3.23
C ILE A 73 4.07 10.47 3.32
N ALA A 74 3.47 10.92 2.22
CA ALA A 74 2.02 11.12 2.13
C ALA A 74 1.32 9.94 1.42
N LEU A 75 0.29 9.38 2.06
CA LEU A 75 -0.58 8.35 1.50
C LEU A 75 -1.85 8.98 0.93
N SER A 76 -2.05 8.84 -0.38
CA SER A 76 -3.15 9.46 -1.15
C SER A 76 -3.59 8.58 -2.32
N GLY A 77 -4.76 8.85 -2.88
CA GLY A 77 -5.39 8.05 -3.93
C GLY A 77 -6.47 7.11 -3.39
N GLY A 78 -7.45 6.77 -4.23
CA GLY A 78 -8.64 5.99 -3.84
C GLY A 78 -8.35 4.61 -3.23
N VAL A 79 -7.20 4.01 -3.52
CA VAL A 79 -6.77 2.73 -2.92
C VAL A 79 -6.66 2.83 -1.40
N PHE A 80 -6.24 3.98 -0.86
CA PHE A 80 -6.14 4.20 0.58
C PHE A 80 -7.48 4.51 1.26
N GLN A 81 -8.61 4.46 0.53
CA GLN A 81 -9.93 4.33 1.16
C GLN A 81 -10.17 2.91 1.70
N ASN A 82 -9.40 1.92 1.23
CA ASN A 82 -9.37 0.60 1.84
C ASN A 82 -8.60 0.69 3.16
N ARG A 83 -9.35 0.55 4.27
CA ARG A 83 -8.83 0.63 5.64
C ARG A 83 -7.64 -0.30 5.89
N LEU A 84 -7.65 -1.53 5.35
CA LEU A 84 -6.54 -2.47 5.54
C LEU A 84 -5.27 -1.99 4.85
N MET A 85 -5.38 -1.45 3.63
CA MET A 85 -4.25 -0.87 2.90
C MET A 85 -3.69 0.36 3.63
N LEU A 86 -4.58 1.27 4.06
CA LEU A 86 -4.18 2.49 4.75
C LEU A 86 -3.49 2.17 6.09
N GLU A 87 -4.16 1.45 6.99
CA GLU A 87 -3.61 1.14 8.31
C GLU A 87 -2.34 0.27 8.21
N GLY A 88 -2.33 -0.71 7.31
CA GLY A 88 -1.18 -1.58 7.11
C GLY A 88 0.06 -0.84 6.61
N VAL A 89 -0.07 -0.05 5.53
CA VAL A 89 1.05 0.71 4.97
C VAL A 89 1.48 1.81 5.94
N PHE A 90 0.53 2.51 6.57
CA PHE A 90 0.82 3.53 7.58
C PHE A 90 1.64 2.95 8.73
N SER A 91 1.23 1.80 9.27
CA SER A 91 1.92 1.13 10.37
C SER A 91 3.32 0.67 9.97
N GLU A 92 3.49 0.05 8.80
CA GLU A 92 4.81 -0.45 8.36
C GLU A 92 5.80 0.69 8.11
N LEU A 93 5.34 1.81 7.56
CA LEU A 93 6.18 2.98 7.31
C LEU A 93 6.52 3.73 8.61
N SER A 94 5.54 3.93 9.48
CA SER A 94 5.76 4.57 10.79
C SER A 94 6.73 3.77 11.65
N ALA A 95 6.57 2.45 11.69
CA ALA A 95 7.48 1.56 12.41
C ALA A 95 8.92 1.57 11.84
N ALA A 96 9.08 1.95 10.58
CA ALA A 96 10.38 2.14 9.94
C ALA A 96 10.98 3.53 10.16
N GLY A 97 10.34 4.39 10.96
CA GLY A 97 10.84 5.71 11.38
C GLY A 97 10.45 6.88 10.49
N PHE A 98 9.52 6.69 9.53
CA PHE A 98 9.04 7.77 8.68
C PHE A 98 7.90 8.54 9.34
N GLU A 99 7.82 9.83 9.07
CA GLU A 99 6.61 10.60 9.31
C GLU A 99 5.60 10.28 8.21
N VAL A 100 4.42 9.79 8.57
CA VAL A 100 3.41 9.37 7.58
C VAL A 100 2.19 10.28 7.67
N LEU A 101 1.82 10.88 6.54
CA LEU A 101 0.66 11.74 6.38
C LEU A 101 -0.45 10.98 5.64
N ALA A 102 -1.69 11.17 6.07
CA ALA A 102 -2.87 10.64 5.42
C ALA A 102 -4.00 11.67 5.42
N HIS A 103 -4.92 11.53 4.47
CA HIS A 103 -6.09 12.39 4.33
C HIS A 103 -7.07 12.24 5.51
N THR A 104 -7.53 13.38 6.06
CA THR A 104 -8.51 13.43 7.16
C THR A 104 -9.69 14.37 6.84
N GLU A 105 -9.41 15.56 6.30
CA GLU A 105 -10.43 16.59 6.04
C GLU A 105 -11.00 16.53 4.62
N VAL A 106 -10.20 16.06 3.66
CA VAL A 106 -10.60 15.85 2.27
C VAL A 106 -10.45 14.38 1.91
N PRO A 107 -11.24 13.84 0.98
CA PRO A 107 -11.12 12.43 0.63
C PRO A 107 -9.83 12.18 -0.16
N ALA A 108 -9.19 11.04 0.09
CA ALA A 108 -8.01 10.60 -0.66
C ALA A 108 -8.30 10.28 -2.14
N ASN A 109 -9.58 10.21 -2.55
CA ASN A 109 -9.99 9.94 -3.93
C ASN A 109 -10.13 11.24 -4.74
N ASP A 110 -10.71 11.13 -5.94
CA ASP A 110 -10.82 12.26 -6.87
C ASP A 110 -11.63 13.45 -6.32
N GLY A 111 -12.43 13.26 -5.26
CA GLY A 111 -13.08 14.36 -4.56
C GLY A 111 -12.11 15.35 -3.90
N GLY A 112 -10.87 14.95 -3.62
CA GLY A 112 -9.80 15.80 -3.10
C GLY A 112 -8.84 16.34 -4.16
N LEU A 113 -8.98 15.92 -5.43
CA LEU A 113 -8.00 16.21 -6.48
C LEU A 113 -7.89 17.71 -6.80
N ALA A 114 -9.03 18.41 -6.84
CA ALA A 114 -9.07 19.85 -7.13
C ALA A 114 -8.28 20.69 -6.12
N LEU A 115 -8.28 20.29 -4.84
CA LEU A 115 -7.49 20.97 -3.80
C LEU A 115 -5.99 20.82 -4.08
N GLY A 116 -5.53 19.61 -4.41
CA GLY A 116 -4.13 19.36 -4.76
C GLY A 116 -3.68 20.18 -5.98
N GLN A 117 -4.54 20.25 -7.00
CA GLN A 117 -4.28 21.06 -8.21
C GLN A 117 -4.16 22.55 -7.87
N ALA A 118 -5.07 23.09 -7.05
CA ALA A 118 -5.03 24.49 -6.63
C ALA A 118 -3.76 24.83 -5.84
N MET A 119 -3.36 23.97 -4.90
CA MET A 119 -2.15 24.18 -4.09
C MET A 119 -0.86 24.12 -4.92
N ILE A 120 -0.74 23.18 -5.86
CA ILE A 120 0.40 23.11 -6.78
C ILE A 120 0.44 24.36 -7.67
N GLY A 121 -0.70 24.79 -8.20
CA GLY A 121 -0.80 26.01 -9.01
C GLY A 121 -0.36 27.25 -8.23
N LEU A 122 -0.80 27.39 -6.97
CA LEU A 122 -0.38 28.48 -6.10
C LEU A 122 1.13 28.45 -5.81
N ALA A 123 1.69 27.28 -5.51
CA ALA A 123 3.12 27.12 -5.24
C ALA A 123 4.00 27.44 -6.46
N ALA A 124 3.50 27.22 -7.68
CA ALA A 124 4.23 27.51 -8.92
C ALA A 124 4.20 28.99 -9.33
N LEU A 125 3.37 29.82 -8.68
CA LEU A 125 3.25 31.25 -8.94
C LEU A 125 4.10 32.13 -8.01
N GLY A 126 4.72 31.54 -6.99
CA GLY A 126 5.70 32.18 -6.09
C GLY A 126 7.13 31.87 -6.49
#